data_AF-A0A6I7MPP4-F1
#
_entry.id   AF-A0A6I7MPP4-F1
#
_cell.length_a   1.000
_cell.length_b   1.000
_cell.length_c   1.000
_cell.angle_alpha   90.00
_cell.angle_beta   90.00
_cell.angle_gamma   90.00
#
_symmetry.space_group_name_H-M   'P 1'
#
loop_
_entity.id
_entity.type
_entity.pdbx_description
1 polymer ?
#
loop_
_entity_poly.entity_id
_entity_poly.type
_entity_poly.pdbx_seq_one_letter_code
_entity_poly.pdbx_strand_id
1 'polypeptide(L)'
;MTHFLLYLLPLFWFLQSEHSLEGKWNMYRSETFENILTSKNFQLQDEESRQAIAETFSKVIDGYFYDFKKDTVIFTNYSNFEIHELKGIWWTDGDTLIIGRLDKISVQKYFISKLDEKELHLQLIVPRQTEPSKSRLMFKKE
;
A
#
# COMPACT_ATOMS: atom_id res chain seq x y z
N MET A 1 -56.37 7.14 5.23
CA MET A 1 -55.13 6.49 5.67
C MET A 1 -53.96 7.16 4.96
N THR A 2 -53.50 8.24 5.55
CA THR A 2 -52.31 8.99 5.14
C THR A 2 -51.25 8.76 6.21
N HIS A 3 -49.97 8.81 5.83
CA HIS A 3 -48.75 8.74 6.65
C HIS A 3 -48.02 7.38 6.57
N PHE A 4 -47.37 7.12 5.44
CA PHE A 4 -46.34 6.06 5.34
C PHE A 4 -45.24 6.44 4.33
N LEU A 5 -44.79 7.70 4.35
CA LEU A 5 -43.88 8.21 3.31
C LEU A 5 -42.92 9.26 3.89
N LEU A 6 -42.22 8.93 4.98
CA LEU A 6 -41.25 9.86 5.60
C LEU A 6 -40.13 9.18 6.41
N TYR A 7 -39.83 7.89 6.15
CA TYR A 7 -38.76 7.16 6.87
C TYR A 7 -37.64 6.60 5.97
N LEU A 8 -37.54 7.02 4.70
CA LEU A 8 -36.49 6.55 3.78
C LEU A 8 -35.32 7.54 3.59
N LEU A 9 -35.30 8.67 4.29
CA LEU A 9 -34.28 9.72 4.09
C LEU A 9 -32.98 9.60 4.91
N PRO A 10 -32.85 8.85 6.03
CA PRO A 10 -31.55 8.74 6.69
C PRO A 10 -30.65 7.62 6.12
N LEU A 11 -31.16 6.73 5.25
CA LEU A 11 -30.35 5.61 4.72
C LEU A 11 -29.33 6.03 3.66
N PHE A 12 -29.56 7.15 2.96
CA PHE A 12 -28.69 7.62 1.89
C PHE A 12 -27.38 8.25 2.37
N TRP A 13 -27.35 8.73 3.62
CA TRP A 13 -26.15 9.36 4.20
C TRP A 13 -25.13 8.35 4.72
N PHE A 14 -25.52 7.09 4.92
CA PHE A 14 -24.62 6.02 5.36
C PHE A 14 -23.82 5.36 4.22
N LEU A 15 -24.11 5.69 2.96
CA LEU A 15 -23.50 5.07 1.77
C LEU A 15 -22.29 5.84 1.21
N GLN A 16 -21.84 6.92 1.86
CA GLN A 16 -20.88 7.86 1.26
C GLN A 16 -19.55 8.07 1.99
N SER A 17 -19.13 7.16 2.87
CA SER A 17 -17.73 7.13 3.31
C SER A 17 -17.01 5.89 2.78
N GLU A 18 -17.01 5.70 1.45
CA GLU A 18 -15.89 4.97 0.85
C GLU A 18 -14.65 5.85 1.08
N HIS A 19 -13.83 5.48 2.06
CA HIS A 19 -12.55 6.14 2.25
C HIS A 19 -11.76 6.01 0.94
N SER A 20 -11.49 7.15 0.30
CA SER A 20 -10.84 7.18 -1.00
C SER A 20 -9.34 6.98 -0.87
N LEU A 21 -8.80 6.11 -1.74
CA LEU A 21 -7.34 5.97 -1.94
C LEU A 21 -6.71 7.22 -2.53
N GLU A 22 -7.47 8.16 -3.09
CA GLU A 22 -6.93 9.38 -3.68
C GLU A 22 -6.06 10.17 -2.68
N GLY A 23 -4.96 10.71 -3.20
CA GLY A 23 -3.95 11.44 -2.43
C GLY A 23 -2.61 10.70 -2.35
N LYS A 24 -1.67 11.32 -1.64
CA LYS A 24 -0.30 10.83 -1.47
C LYS A 24 -0.15 10.07 -0.16
N TRP A 25 0.47 8.90 -0.25
CA TRP A 25 0.66 7.92 0.81
C TRP A 25 2.14 7.58 0.92
N ASN A 26 2.77 8.04 1.99
CA ASN A 26 4.19 7.79 2.25
C ASN A 26 4.33 6.56 3.15
N MET A 27 5.21 5.62 2.79
CA MET A 27 5.47 4.45 3.62
C MET A 27 6.13 4.89 4.92
N TYR A 28 5.65 4.38 6.05
CA TYR A 28 6.30 4.62 7.34
C TYR A 28 6.72 3.33 8.04
N ARG A 29 6.23 2.18 7.57
CA ARG A 29 6.52 0.88 8.17
C ARG A 29 6.35 -0.25 7.17
N SER A 30 7.21 -1.26 7.27
CA SER A 30 7.16 -2.51 6.51
C SER A 30 7.45 -3.67 7.44
N GLU A 31 6.45 -4.54 7.65
CA GLU A 31 6.62 -5.74 8.49
C GLU A 31 7.64 -6.71 7.88
N THR A 32 7.80 -6.69 6.55
CA THR A 32 8.86 -7.48 5.90
C THR A 32 10.25 -7.01 6.35
N PHE A 33 10.49 -5.70 6.42
CA PHE A 33 11.77 -5.16 6.88
C PHE A 33 11.99 -5.47 8.36
N GLU A 34 10.97 -5.30 9.20
CA GLU A 34 11.05 -5.64 10.63
C GLU A 34 11.36 -7.13 10.85
N ASN A 35 10.71 -8.02 10.11
CA ASN A 35 10.95 -9.45 10.18
C ASN A 35 12.38 -9.81 9.77
N ILE A 36 12.95 -9.12 8.78
CA ILE A 36 14.35 -9.32 8.36
C ILE A 36 15.30 -8.83 9.46
N LEU A 37 15.12 -7.61 9.95
CA LEU A 37 15.98 -6.99 10.98
C LEU A 37 15.96 -7.76 12.31
N THR A 38 14.87 -8.46 12.61
CA THR A 38 14.74 -9.29 13.82
C THR A 38 15.10 -10.76 13.59
N SER A 39 15.42 -11.16 12.36
CA SER A 39 15.75 -12.54 12.02
C SER A 39 17.11 -12.98 12.57
N LYS A 40 17.23 -14.27 12.93
CA LYS A 40 18.51 -14.84 13.36
C LYS A 40 19.61 -14.66 12.33
N ASN A 41 19.29 -14.80 11.04
CA ASN A 41 20.26 -14.67 9.96
C ASN A 41 20.84 -13.26 9.90
N PHE A 42 20.02 -12.23 10.07
CA PHE A 42 20.48 -10.85 10.14
C PHE A 42 21.37 -10.62 11.37
N GLN A 43 20.99 -11.15 12.54
CA GLN A 43 21.76 -10.98 13.78
C GLN A 43 23.14 -11.65 13.73
N LEU A 44 23.31 -12.69 12.91
CA LEU A 44 24.57 -13.40 12.70
C LEU A 44 25.52 -12.73 11.69
N GLN A 45 25.08 -11.68 10.99
CA GLN A 45 25.96 -10.91 10.10
C GLN A 45 26.94 -10.04 10.88
N ASP A 46 28.04 -9.66 10.23
CA ASP A 46 28.97 -8.66 10.74
C ASP A 46 28.31 -7.27 10.83
N GLU A 47 28.91 -6.39 11.62
CA GLU A 47 28.33 -5.06 11.91
C GLU A 47 28.14 -4.21 10.65
N GLU A 48 29.10 -4.23 9.72
CA GLU A 48 29.06 -3.45 8.49
C GLU A 48 27.87 -3.88 7.61
N SER A 49 27.70 -5.19 7.44
CA SER A 49 26.56 -5.76 6.70
C SER A 49 25.22 -5.39 7.34
N ARG A 50 25.11 -5.47 8.68
CA ARG A 50 23.88 -5.11 9.40
C ARG A 50 23.53 -3.64 9.21
N GLN A 51 24.52 -2.75 9.35
CA GLN A 51 24.34 -1.32 9.16
C GLN A 51 23.92 -1.00 7.73
N ALA A 52 24.58 -1.57 6.72
CA ALA A 52 24.25 -1.33 5.31
C ALA A 52 22.82 -1.74 4.95
N ILE A 53 22.33 -2.86 5.48
CA ILE A 53 20.94 -3.30 5.29
C ILE A 53 19.96 -2.37 6.00
N ALA A 54 20.25 -1.98 7.25
CA ALA A 54 19.40 -1.06 8.01
C ALA A 54 19.28 0.31 7.33
N GLU A 55 20.39 0.87 6.85
CA GLU A 55 20.43 2.11 6.08
C GLU A 55 19.66 1.99 4.76
N THR A 56 19.79 0.86 4.06
CA THR A 56 19.02 0.58 2.85
C THR A 56 17.52 0.57 3.14
N PHE A 57 17.09 -0.10 4.20
CA PHE A 57 15.67 -0.13 4.57
C PHE A 57 15.15 1.23 5.00
N SER A 58 15.94 2.04 5.73
CA SER A 58 15.56 3.43 6.04
C SER A 58 15.39 4.23 4.76
N LYS A 59 16.37 4.20 3.84
CA LYS A 59 16.29 4.88 2.55
C LYS A 59 15.02 4.49 1.77
N VAL A 60 14.69 3.20 1.77
CA VAL A 60 13.46 2.73 1.11
C VAL A 60 12.21 3.24 1.83
N ILE A 61 12.12 3.15 3.16
CA ILE A 61 10.96 3.68 3.91
C ILE A 61 10.77 5.17 3.62
N ASP A 62 11.83 5.97 3.74
CA ASP A 62 11.76 7.43 3.65
C ASP A 62 11.40 7.92 2.24
N GLY A 63 11.74 7.14 1.21
CA GLY A 63 11.50 7.52 -0.18
C GLY A 63 10.36 6.78 -0.88
N TYR A 64 9.69 5.82 -0.22
CA TYR A 64 8.67 5.01 -0.89
C TYR A 64 7.26 5.58 -0.73
N PHE A 65 6.58 5.88 -1.83
CA PHE A 65 5.22 6.43 -1.82
C PHE A 65 4.33 5.93 -2.96
N TYR A 66 3.02 6.15 -2.78
CA TYR A 66 1.99 6.15 -3.83
C TYR A 66 1.26 7.49 -3.85
N ASP A 67 1.01 8.07 -5.02
CA ASP A 67 0.19 9.28 -5.22
C ASP A 67 -0.92 8.95 -6.23
N PHE A 68 -2.11 8.67 -5.70
CA PHE A 68 -3.27 8.26 -6.48
C PHE A 68 -4.09 9.48 -6.91
N LYS A 69 -4.31 9.61 -8.22
CA LYS A 69 -5.08 10.70 -8.84
C LYS A 69 -6.02 10.14 -9.92
N LYS A 70 -7.33 10.22 -9.69
CA LYS A 70 -8.34 9.66 -10.61
C LYS A 70 -8.01 8.19 -10.94
N ASP A 71 -7.74 7.88 -12.20
CA ASP A 71 -7.38 6.55 -12.72
C ASP A 71 -5.85 6.31 -12.81
N THR A 72 -5.04 7.30 -12.41
CA THR A 72 -3.58 7.25 -12.49
C THR A 72 -2.91 7.21 -11.12
N VAL A 73 -1.74 6.59 -11.05
CA VAL A 73 -0.92 6.57 -9.84
C VAL A 73 0.54 6.87 -10.19
N ILE A 74 1.18 7.72 -9.41
CA ILE A 74 2.63 7.87 -9.39
C ILE A 74 3.14 7.08 -8.19
N PHE A 75 4.16 6.27 -8.36
CA PHE A 75 4.69 5.46 -7.27
C PHE A 75 6.16 5.19 -7.45
N THR A 76 6.83 4.90 -6.35
CA THR A 76 8.28 4.65 -6.35
C THR A 76 8.61 3.18 -6.38
N ASN A 77 9.71 2.84 -7.04
CA ASN A 77 10.31 1.52 -7.01
C ASN A 77 11.79 1.63 -6.64
N TYR A 78 12.24 0.77 -5.74
CA TYR A 78 13.66 0.66 -5.41
C TYR A 78 14.32 -0.39 -6.32
N SER A 79 15.31 0.02 -7.10
CA SER A 79 16.11 -0.87 -7.94
C SER A 79 17.47 -0.25 -8.24
N ASN A 80 18.51 -1.08 -8.41
CA ASN A 80 19.88 -0.63 -8.67
C ASN A 80 20.37 0.39 -7.61
N PHE A 81 20.04 0.15 -6.34
CA PHE A 81 20.39 1.01 -5.20
C PHE A 81 19.78 2.42 -5.20
N GLU A 82 18.82 2.67 -6.09
CA GLU A 82 18.17 3.96 -6.30
C GLU A 82 16.64 3.85 -6.26
N ILE A 83 15.99 4.96 -5.95
CA ILE A 83 14.53 5.09 -5.96
C ILE A 83 14.15 5.76 -7.27
N HIS A 84 13.25 5.10 -8.01
CA HIS A 84 12.76 5.57 -9.31
C HIS A 84 11.27 5.82 -9.20
N GLU A 85 10.82 6.97 -9.67
CA GLU A 85 9.38 7.24 -9.84
C GLU A 85 8.87 6.57 -11.12
N LEU A 86 7.72 5.91 -10.98
CA LEU A 86 7.01 5.22 -12.04
C LEU A 86 5.58 5.75 -12.11
N LYS A 87 4.97 5.59 -13.28
CA LYS A 87 3.56 5.92 -13.51
C LYS A 87 2.77 4.68 -13.88
N GLY A 88 1.57 4.59 -13.33
CA GLY A 88 0.64 3.49 -13.54
C GLY A 88 -0.80 3.95 -13.71
N ILE A 89 -1.63 2.99 -14.05
CA ILE A 89 -3.08 3.05 -13.84
C ILE A 89 -3.43 2.22 -12.61
N TRP A 90 -4.49 2.61 -11.90
CA TRP A 90 -4.96 1.85 -10.76
C TRP A 90 -6.47 1.74 -10.74
N TRP A 91 -6.94 0.68 -10.10
CA TRP A 91 -8.35 0.48 -9.78
C TRP A 91 -8.47 -0.47 -8.58
N THR A 92 -9.66 -0.53 -8.00
CA THR A 92 -10.00 -1.50 -6.95
C THR A 92 -11.03 -2.50 -7.45
N ASP A 93 -10.93 -3.72 -6.94
CA ASP A 93 -11.92 -4.79 -7.10
C ASP A 93 -12.20 -5.38 -5.71
N GLY A 94 -13.28 -4.92 -5.08
CA GLY A 94 -13.50 -5.10 -3.64
C GLY A 94 -12.31 -4.56 -2.83
N ASP A 95 -11.78 -5.39 -1.94
CA ASP A 95 -10.61 -5.06 -1.11
C ASP A 95 -9.27 -5.26 -1.83
N THR A 96 -9.27 -5.45 -3.16
CA THR A 96 -8.05 -5.63 -3.94
C THR A 96 -7.67 -4.35 -4.66
N LEU A 97 -6.53 -3.77 -4.32
CA LEU A 97 -5.88 -2.73 -5.12
C LEU A 97 -5.08 -3.37 -6.26
N ILE A 98 -5.28 -2.88 -7.48
CA ILE A 98 -4.57 -3.33 -8.66
C ILE A 98 -3.86 -2.13 -9.29
N ILE A 99 -2.55 -2.25 -9.50
CA ILE A 99 -1.71 -1.24 -10.15
C ILE A 99 -1.10 -1.84 -11.40
N GLY A 100 -1.50 -1.29 -12.56
CA GLY A 100 -0.90 -1.60 -13.86
C GLY A 100 0.22 -0.63 -14.19
N ARG A 101 1.40 -1.15 -14.55
CA ARG A 101 2.52 -0.33 -14.99
C ARG A 101 2.32 0.16 -16.42
N LEU A 102 2.66 1.42 -16.70
CA LEU A 102 2.60 1.98 -18.06
C LEU A 102 3.88 1.70 -18.86
N ASP A 103 5.00 1.47 -18.20
CA ASP A 103 6.30 1.24 -18.84
C ASP A 103 6.54 -0.23 -19.25
N LYS A 104 5.75 -1.17 -18.70
CA LYS A 104 5.80 -2.58 -19.07
C LYS A 104 4.47 -3.28 -18.79
N ILE A 105 4.18 -4.36 -19.51
CA ILE A 105 2.98 -5.17 -19.34
C ILE A 105 3.10 -6.00 -18.05
N SER A 106 2.80 -5.37 -16.92
CA SER A 106 2.75 -6.03 -15.61
C SER A 106 1.75 -5.35 -14.69
N VAL A 107 1.06 -6.16 -13.89
CA VAL A 107 0.15 -5.72 -12.84
C VAL A 107 0.65 -6.22 -11.50
N GLN A 108 0.63 -5.33 -10.51
CA GLN A 108 0.85 -5.64 -9.12
C GLN A 108 -0.49 -5.59 -8.40
N LYS A 109 -0.78 -6.61 -7.60
CA LYS A 109 -2.00 -6.70 -6.79
C LYS A 109 -1.66 -6.62 -5.31
N TYR A 110 -2.52 -5.96 -4.56
CA TYR A 110 -2.45 -5.86 -3.11
C TYR A 110 -3.84 -6.10 -2.50
N PHE A 111 -3.88 -6.77 -1.36
CA PHE A 111 -5.06 -6.76 -0.50
C PHE A 111 -4.99 -5.55 0.44
N ILE A 112 -6.08 -4.78 0.50
CA ILE A 112 -6.23 -3.61 1.36
C ILE A 112 -6.72 -4.09 2.72
N SER A 113 -5.80 -4.32 3.65
CA SER A 113 -6.14 -4.78 5.00
C SER A 113 -6.68 -3.66 5.91
N LYS A 114 -6.42 -2.40 5.55
CA LYS A 114 -6.93 -1.21 6.25
C LYS A 114 -6.88 0.00 5.30
N LEU A 115 -7.96 0.79 5.30
CA LEU A 115 -8.01 2.10 4.64
C LEU A 115 -8.90 3.03 5.46
N ASP A 116 -8.30 4.11 5.98
CA ASP A 116 -9.01 5.23 6.61
C ASP A 116 -8.45 6.57 6.08
N GLU A 117 -8.85 7.70 6.66
CA GLU A 117 -8.40 9.04 6.20
C GLU A 117 -6.89 9.28 6.37
N LYS A 118 -6.20 8.51 7.21
CA LYS A 118 -4.81 8.73 7.62
C LYS A 118 -3.89 7.56 7.31
N GLU A 119 -4.41 6.33 7.31
CA GLU A 119 -3.62 5.12 7.15
C GLU A 119 -4.13 4.21 6.04
N LEU A 120 -3.17 3.67 5.28
CA LEU A 120 -3.38 2.63 4.27
C LEU A 120 -2.45 1.46 4.57
N HIS A 121 -3.00 0.25 4.70
CA HIS A 121 -2.22 -0.97 4.95
C HIS A 121 -2.44 -1.98 3.83
N LEU A 122 -1.35 -2.36 3.16
CA LEU A 122 -1.36 -3.22 1.99
C LEU A 122 -0.63 -4.55 2.27
N GLN A 123 -1.19 -5.65 1.79
CA GLN A 123 -0.54 -6.96 1.75
C GLN A 123 -0.33 -7.38 0.29
N LEU A 124 0.87 -7.84 -0.05
CA LEU A 124 1.21 -8.23 -1.42
C LEU A 124 0.43 -9.48 -1.83
N ILE A 125 -0.27 -9.44 -2.96
CA ILE A 125 -0.85 -10.66 -3.56
C ILE A 125 0.14 -11.19 -4.58
N VAL A 126 0.79 -12.31 -4.24
CA VAL A 126 1.75 -12.98 -5.12
C VAL A 126 0.98 -13.87 -6.10
N PRO A 127 1.28 -13.82 -7.42
CA PRO A 127 0.65 -14.71 -8.39
C PRO A 127 0.79 -16.18 -7.98
N ARG A 128 -0.28 -16.95 -8.14
CA ARG A 128 -0.37 -18.40 -7.82
C ARG A 128 -0.34 -18.75 -6.33
N GLN A 129 -0.31 -17.77 -5.43
CA GLN A 129 -0.59 -18.00 -4.01
C GLN A 129 -2.09 -17.80 -3.72
N THR A 130 -2.63 -18.62 -2.83
CA THR A 130 -4.05 -18.58 -2.44
C THR A 130 -4.36 -17.46 -1.45
N GLU A 131 -3.35 -17.01 -0.70
CA GLU A 131 -3.48 -16.00 0.35
C GLU A 131 -2.54 -14.81 0.08
N PRO A 132 -2.92 -13.59 0.49
CA PRO A 132 -2.00 -12.45 0.52
C PRO A 132 -0.79 -12.72 1.41
N SER A 133 0.28 -11.94 1.19
CA SER A 133 1.47 -12.01 2.05
C SER A 133 1.11 -11.72 3.50
N LYS A 134 1.68 -12.47 4.43
CA LYS A 134 1.47 -12.25 5.86
C LYS A 134 1.95 -10.88 6.33
N SER A 135 2.99 -10.33 5.70
CA SER A 135 3.54 -9.01 6.01
C SER A 135 2.74 -7.89 5.36
N ARG A 136 2.62 -6.77 6.08
CA ARG A 136 2.00 -5.53 5.65
C ARG A 136 3.03 -4.44 5.31
N LEU A 137 2.68 -3.63 4.32
CA LEU A 137 3.23 -2.31 4.06
C LEU A 137 2.25 -1.28 4.62
N MET A 138 2.72 -0.32 5.41
CA MET A 138 1.86 0.66 6.07
C MET A 138 2.26 2.07 5.64
N PHE A 139 1.26 2.84 5.26
CA PHE A 139 1.41 4.18 4.69
C PHE A 139 0.60 5.19 5.48
N LYS A 140 1.11 6.42 5.54
CA LYS A 140 0.40 7.58 6.06
C LYS A 140 0.07 8.53 4.93
N LYS A 141 -1.12 9.11 5.00
CA LYS A 141 -1.55 10.17 4.10
C LYS A 141 -0.77 11.45 4.38
N GLU A 142 -0.31 12.13 3.32
CA GLU A 142 0.29 13.47 3.38
C GLU A 142 -0.77 14.57 3.46
#